data_AF-A0A1Q3PQ71-F1
#
_entry.id   AF-A0A1Q3PQ71-F1
#
_cell.length_a   1.000
_cell.length_b   1.000
_cell.length_c   1.000
_cell.angle_alpha   90.00
_cell.angle_beta   90.00
_cell.angle_gamma   90.00
#
_symmetry.space_group_name_H-M   'P 1'
#
loop_
_entity.id
_entity.type
_entity.pdbx_description
1 polymer ?
#
loop_
_entity_poly.entity_id
_entity_poly.type
_entity_poly.pdbx_seq_one_letter_code
_entity_poly.pdbx_strand_id
1 'polypeptide(L)'
;MTTVREKEKAYLVGTGIESLAAAVYLIRDACIPGENITIFEKSSSSGGSLQEIGLHDEGYKIKGIRMLNTSSIATYDLMAAIPSVRFDGKTVLEEIVAFNEQMKVFAQARLVCNGRVVTPDPDELFNHLLDIRQAISTHHQSENLPIESIFEPVFFDSRTWELVSSLFCLQPWHSIKQLALCFNLIEHHQISIDTLQGLEKTRYNQFDTLIFPTLLVN
;
A
#
# COMPACT_ATOMS: atom_id res chain seq x y z
N MET A 1 12.59 16.07 -28.99
CA MET A 1 11.43 16.96 -28.84
C MET A 1 10.21 16.08 -28.69
N THR A 2 9.59 16.07 -27.52
CA THR A 2 8.35 15.32 -27.28
C THR A 2 7.20 16.13 -27.87
N THR A 3 6.47 15.56 -28.83
CA THR A 3 5.37 16.25 -29.51
C THR A 3 4.13 16.27 -28.62
N VAL A 4 3.59 17.45 -28.35
CA VAL A 4 2.34 17.62 -27.58
C VAL A 4 1.18 17.00 -28.37
N ARG A 5 0.36 16.21 -27.67
CA ARG A 5 -0.75 15.45 -28.27
C ARG A 5 -2.08 16.20 -28.11
N GLU A 6 -2.17 17.38 -28.70
CA GLU A 6 -3.29 18.33 -28.51
C GLU A 6 -4.69 17.79 -28.90
N LYS A 7 -4.76 16.75 -29.73
CA LYS A 7 -6.04 16.19 -30.21
C LYS A 7 -6.50 14.96 -29.41
N GLU A 8 -5.61 14.37 -28.62
CA GLU A 8 -5.94 13.18 -27.84
C GLU A 8 -6.74 13.57 -26.60
N LYS A 9 -7.77 12.78 -26.28
CA LYS A 9 -8.61 12.96 -25.09
C LYS A 9 -8.54 11.70 -24.23
N ALA A 10 -8.53 11.88 -22.91
CA ALA A 10 -8.55 10.79 -21.95
C ALA A 10 -9.75 10.93 -21.01
N TYR A 11 -10.39 9.80 -20.73
CA TYR A 11 -11.55 9.72 -19.85
C TYR A 11 -11.25 8.66 -18.79
N LEU A 12 -11.19 9.09 -17.53
CA LEU A 12 -10.83 8.25 -16.40
C LEU A 12 -12.04 8.12 -15.48
N VAL A 13 -12.28 6.93 -14.93
CA VAL A 13 -13.46 6.65 -14.08
C VAL A 13 -12.97 6.39 -12.66
N GLY A 14 -13.46 7.20 -11.72
CA GLY A 14 -13.04 7.24 -10.32
C GLY A 14 -11.90 8.22 -10.08
N THR A 15 -11.87 8.82 -8.89
CA THR A 15 -10.82 9.76 -8.42
C THR A 15 -9.90 9.14 -7.38
N GLY A 16 -9.73 7.82 -7.41
CA GLY A 16 -8.70 7.13 -6.64
C GLY A 16 -7.30 7.43 -7.18
N ILE A 17 -6.29 6.94 -6.45
CA ILE A 17 -4.88 7.13 -6.81
C ILE A 17 -4.56 6.59 -8.20
N GLU A 18 -5.24 5.54 -8.64
CA GLU A 18 -5.08 4.93 -9.96
C GLU A 18 -5.36 5.91 -11.11
N SER A 19 -6.50 6.60 -11.07
CA SER A 19 -6.87 7.57 -12.11
C SER A 19 -6.06 8.85 -12.01
N LEU A 20 -5.75 9.30 -10.79
CA LEU A 20 -4.90 10.47 -10.60
C LEU A 20 -3.47 10.21 -11.08
N ALA A 21 -2.91 9.03 -10.82
CA ALA A 21 -1.63 8.61 -11.37
C ALA A 21 -1.67 8.60 -12.90
N ALA A 22 -2.70 7.99 -13.49
CA ALA A 22 -2.87 7.97 -14.95
C ALA A 22 -2.90 9.39 -15.55
N ALA A 23 -3.64 10.32 -14.94
CA ALA A 23 -3.69 11.71 -15.38
C ALA A 23 -2.29 12.36 -15.34
N VAL A 24 -1.55 12.19 -14.25
CA VAL A 24 -0.19 12.73 -14.11
C VAL A 24 0.74 12.16 -15.20
N TYR A 25 0.73 10.85 -15.44
CA TYR A 25 1.55 10.24 -16.48
C TYR A 25 1.13 10.67 -17.91
N LEU A 26 -0.17 10.87 -18.17
CA LEU A 26 -0.65 11.38 -19.46
C LEU A 26 -0.17 12.81 -19.71
N ILE A 27 -0.17 13.66 -18.68
CA ILE A 27 0.35 15.03 -18.78
C ILE A 27 1.87 15.02 -18.93
N ARG A 28 2.57 14.37 -17.99
CA ARG A 28 4.03 14.40 -17.84
C ARG A 28 4.75 13.66 -18.98
N ASP A 29 4.32 12.44 -19.28
CA ASP A 29 5.08 11.52 -20.15
C ASP A 29 4.49 11.42 -21.55
N ALA A 30 3.15 11.48 -21.67
CA ALA A 30 2.48 11.46 -22.98
C ALA A 30 2.26 12.87 -23.57
N CYS A 31 2.52 13.94 -22.81
CA CYS A 31 2.32 15.33 -23.22
C CYS A 31 0.90 15.60 -23.73
N ILE A 32 -0.12 15.04 -23.07
CA ILE A 32 -1.53 15.38 -23.30
C ILE A 32 -1.89 16.59 -22.43
N PRO A 33 -2.47 17.67 -22.99
CA PRO A 33 -2.94 18.81 -22.20
C PRO A 33 -3.96 18.40 -21.13
N GLY A 34 -3.84 18.93 -19.90
CA GLY A 34 -4.75 18.61 -18.80
C GLY A 34 -6.23 18.88 -19.12
N GLU A 35 -6.52 19.91 -19.93
CA GLU A 35 -7.88 20.23 -20.41
C GLU A 35 -8.52 19.12 -21.26
N ASN A 36 -7.71 18.21 -21.82
CA ASN A 36 -8.18 17.05 -22.58
C ASN A 36 -8.39 15.79 -21.72
N ILE A 37 -8.14 15.88 -20.41
CA ILE A 37 -8.30 14.77 -19.47
C ILE A 37 -9.53 15.05 -18.61
N THR A 38 -10.51 14.15 -18.65
CA THR A 38 -11.71 14.23 -17.80
C THR A 38 -11.76 13.05 -16.85
N ILE A 39 -11.90 13.32 -15.55
CA ILE A 39 -12.05 12.30 -14.51
C ILE A 39 -13.49 12.33 -14.00
N PHE A 40 -14.19 11.20 -14.10
CA PHE A 40 -15.57 11.05 -13.64
C PHE A 40 -15.61 10.44 -12.24
N GLU A 41 -16.19 11.16 -11.27
CA GLU A 41 -16.41 10.66 -9.92
C GLU A 41 -17.91 10.62 -9.60
N LYS A 42 -18.35 9.53 -8.97
CA LYS A 42 -19.73 9.38 -8.51
C LYS A 42 -19.94 10.02 -7.13
N SER A 43 -18.92 9.96 -6.28
CA SER A 43 -18.88 10.56 -4.96
C SER A 43 -18.84 12.09 -5.02
N SER A 44 -19.25 12.74 -3.93
CA SER A 44 -19.06 14.19 -3.76
C SER A 44 -17.63 14.58 -3.37
N SER A 45 -16.76 13.61 -3.08
CA SER A 45 -15.36 13.87 -2.73
C SER A 45 -14.41 12.84 -3.34
N SER A 46 -13.18 13.30 -3.57
CA SER A 46 -12.14 12.57 -4.27
C SER A 46 -11.34 11.61 -3.38
N GLY A 47 -10.50 10.76 -3.98
CA GLY A 47 -9.53 9.92 -3.29
C GLY A 47 -9.91 8.46 -3.12
N GLY A 48 -11.15 8.07 -3.45
CA GLY A 48 -11.60 6.68 -3.46
C GLY A 48 -11.32 5.93 -2.15
N SER A 49 -10.49 4.88 -2.22
CA SER A 49 -10.08 4.09 -1.06
C SER A 49 -9.11 4.79 -0.11
N LEU A 50 -8.46 5.86 -0.57
CA LEU A 50 -7.59 6.72 0.24
C LEU A 50 -8.32 7.95 0.76
N GLN A 51 -9.61 8.11 0.45
CA GLN A 51 -10.42 9.20 1.00
C GLN A 51 -10.52 9.08 2.52
N GLU A 52 -10.26 10.18 3.22
CA GLU A 52 -10.63 10.32 4.62
C GLU A 52 -11.95 11.09 4.76
N ILE A 53 -12.76 10.70 5.74
CA ILE A 53 -14.05 11.31 6.01
C ILE A 53 -14.10 11.62 7.50
N GLY A 54 -14.00 12.88 7.88
CA GLY A 54 -14.14 13.30 9.26
C GLY A 54 -14.36 14.79 9.34
N LEU A 55 -15.47 15.19 9.95
CA LEU A 55 -15.67 16.57 10.39
C LEU A 55 -15.14 16.68 11.81
N HIS A 56 -14.60 17.85 12.17
CA HIS A 56 -14.05 18.09 13.49
C HIS A 56 -15.04 17.74 14.62
N ASP A 57 -16.35 17.87 14.34
CA ASP A 57 -17.44 17.63 15.28
C ASP A 57 -17.91 16.17 15.37
N GLU A 58 -17.61 15.33 14.36
CA GLU A 58 -18.05 13.92 14.29
C GLU A 58 -16.93 12.92 14.61
N GLY A 59 -15.71 13.40 14.78
CA GLY A 59 -14.50 12.59 14.94
C GLY A 59 -13.86 12.19 13.61
N TYR A 60 -12.59 11.80 13.68
CA TYR A 60 -11.80 11.36 12.52
C TYR A 60 -12.15 9.93 12.13
N LYS A 61 -12.42 9.67 10.85
CA LYS A 61 -12.62 8.32 10.31
C LYS A 61 -11.58 8.03 9.23
N ILE A 62 -10.83 6.95 9.46
CA ILE A 62 -9.81 6.45 8.54
C ILE A 62 -10.38 5.19 7.88
N LYS A 63 -10.50 5.18 6.54
CA LYS A 63 -11.01 4.00 5.79
C LYS A 63 -10.03 2.84 5.80
N GLY A 64 -8.76 3.12 5.99
CA GLY A 64 -7.71 2.13 6.17
C GLY A 64 -6.35 2.77 6.07
N ILE A 65 -5.39 2.16 6.77
CA ILE A 65 -3.98 2.56 6.67
C ILE A 65 -3.40 1.85 5.45
N ARG A 66 -2.49 2.52 4.75
CA ARG A 66 -1.65 1.90 3.72
C ARG A 66 -0.22 1.89 4.19
N MET A 67 0.42 0.76 3.96
CA MET A 67 1.83 0.57 4.22
C MET A 67 2.58 0.94 2.94
N LEU A 68 3.58 1.79 3.06
CA LEU A 68 4.49 2.11 1.96
C LEU A 68 5.84 1.43 2.22
N ASN A 69 6.67 1.38 1.19
CA ASN A 69 8.07 0.97 1.27
C ASN A 69 8.82 1.61 0.11
N THR A 70 10.13 1.84 0.28
CA THR A 70 11.03 2.46 -0.70
C THR A 70 11.02 1.83 -2.09
N SER A 71 10.66 0.55 -2.20
CA SER A 71 10.56 -0.16 -3.49
C SER A 71 9.16 -0.10 -4.11
N SER A 72 8.26 0.73 -3.59
CA SER A 72 7.05 1.18 -4.29
C SER A 72 7.41 2.18 -5.40
N ILE A 73 8.23 1.74 -6.35
CA ILE A 73 8.91 2.59 -7.34
C ILE A 73 7.92 3.46 -8.11
N ALA A 74 6.80 2.89 -8.57
CA ALA A 74 5.79 3.63 -9.31
C ALA A 74 5.13 4.73 -8.45
N THR A 75 4.83 4.45 -7.18
CA THR A 75 4.29 5.45 -6.28
C THR A 75 5.30 6.56 -6.01
N TYR A 76 6.58 6.22 -5.86
CA TYR A 76 7.61 7.21 -5.51
C TYR A 76 8.00 8.05 -6.71
N ASP A 77 8.04 7.47 -7.91
CA ASP A 77 8.16 8.20 -9.17
C ASP A 77 7.01 9.18 -9.37
N LEU A 78 5.77 8.74 -9.12
CA LEU A 78 4.61 9.61 -9.16
C LEU A 78 4.77 10.78 -8.17
N MET A 79 5.06 10.49 -6.91
CA MET A 79 5.20 11.51 -5.86
C MET A 79 6.43 12.42 -6.03
N ALA A 80 7.43 12.02 -6.82
CA ALA A 80 8.54 12.89 -7.22
C ALA A 80 8.10 13.99 -8.19
N ALA A 81 7.02 13.77 -8.95
CA ALA A 81 6.46 14.76 -9.86
C ALA A 81 5.44 15.70 -9.19
N ILE A 82 5.01 15.39 -7.96
CA ILE A 82 3.98 16.18 -7.25
C ILE A 82 4.65 17.16 -6.27
N PRO A 83 4.41 18.48 -6.40
CA PRO A 83 4.87 19.46 -5.42
C PRO A 83 4.22 19.23 -4.04
N SER A 84 5.00 19.42 -2.97
CA SER A 84 4.45 19.45 -1.62
C SER A 84 3.64 20.73 -1.41
N VAL A 85 2.47 20.59 -0.80
CA VAL A 85 1.59 21.71 -0.42
C VAL A 85 1.99 22.33 0.93
N ARG A 86 3.00 21.76 1.60
CA ARG A 86 3.40 22.11 2.97
C ARG A 86 4.81 22.66 3.06
N PHE A 87 5.68 22.26 2.13
CA PHE A 87 7.10 22.61 2.14
C PHE A 87 7.48 23.22 0.80
N ASP A 88 7.74 24.53 0.81
CA ASP A 88 8.09 25.28 -0.39
C ASP A 88 9.33 24.70 -1.08
N GLY A 89 9.23 24.53 -2.39
CA GLY A 89 10.31 24.00 -3.23
C GLY A 89 10.61 22.51 -3.01
N LYS A 90 9.75 21.77 -2.31
CA LYS A 90 9.87 20.32 -2.12
C LYS A 90 8.79 19.55 -2.86
N THR A 91 9.09 18.29 -3.16
CA THR A 91 8.14 17.30 -3.68
C THR A 91 7.50 16.50 -2.55
N VAL A 92 6.38 15.83 -2.85
CA VAL A 92 5.76 14.89 -1.91
C VAL A 92 6.71 13.72 -1.59
N LEU A 93 7.49 13.25 -2.58
CA LEU A 93 8.50 12.22 -2.33
C LEU A 93 9.54 12.67 -1.29
N GLU A 94 10.08 13.89 -1.42
CA GLU A 94 11.05 14.41 -0.46
C GLU A 94 10.47 14.53 0.96
N GLU A 95 9.19 14.89 1.08
CA GLU A 95 8.49 14.89 2.37
C GLU A 95 8.41 13.48 2.98
N ILE A 96 8.04 12.46 2.19
CA ILE A 96 7.95 11.07 2.64
C ILE A 96 9.33 10.55 3.05
N VAL A 97 10.35 10.77 2.24
CA VAL A 97 11.72 10.31 2.52
C VAL A 97 12.25 10.96 3.81
N ALA A 98 12.16 12.30 3.93
CA ALA A 98 12.64 13.02 5.10
C ALA A 98 11.93 12.58 6.40
N PHE A 99 10.64 12.25 6.32
CA PHE A 99 9.90 11.72 7.47
C PHE A 99 10.40 10.33 7.88
N ASN A 100 10.59 9.42 6.93
CA ASN A 100 11.05 8.05 7.22
C ASN A 100 12.54 7.96 7.56
N GLU A 101 13.35 8.96 7.24
CA GLU A 101 14.72 9.07 7.78
C GLU A 101 14.71 9.28 9.30
N GLN A 102 13.74 10.04 9.81
CA GLN A 102 13.60 10.35 11.24
C GLN A 102 12.76 9.31 11.99
N MET A 103 11.73 8.77 11.34
CA MET A 103 10.75 7.87 11.95
C MET A 103 10.91 6.45 11.39
N LYS A 104 11.55 5.57 12.16
CA LYS A 104 11.68 4.15 11.81
C LYS A 104 10.57 3.33 12.46
N VAL A 105 9.89 2.51 11.66
CA VAL A 105 8.84 1.61 12.15
C VAL A 105 9.46 0.49 12.97
N PHE A 106 8.97 0.30 14.20
CA PHE A 106 9.29 -0.83 15.05
C PHE A 106 8.12 -1.13 16.00
N ALA A 107 7.45 -2.25 15.81
CA ALA A 107 6.36 -2.72 16.66
C ALA A 107 6.94 -3.43 17.89
N GLN A 108 6.75 -2.84 19.07
CA GLN A 108 7.16 -3.45 20.35
C GLN A 108 6.16 -4.50 20.86
N ALA A 109 4.91 -4.42 20.41
CA ALA A 109 3.80 -5.27 20.85
C ALA A 109 2.95 -5.68 19.64
N ARG A 110 3.54 -6.49 18.75
CA ARG A 110 2.90 -6.88 17.48
C ARG A 110 1.73 -7.85 17.65
N LEU A 111 1.83 -8.74 18.64
CA LEU A 111 0.77 -9.65 19.06
C LEU A 111 0.51 -9.43 20.56
N VAL A 112 -0.76 -9.36 20.93
CA VAL A 112 -1.19 -9.22 22.33
C VAL A 112 -2.30 -10.22 22.58
N CYS A 113 -2.14 -11.03 23.62
CA CYS A 113 -3.14 -11.99 24.08
C CYS A 113 -3.39 -11.78 25.57
N ASN A 114 -4.66 -11.67 25.97
CA ASN A 114 -5.06 -11.44 27.37
C ASN A 114 -4.32 -10.27 28.03
N GLY A 115 -4.13 -9.17 27.29
CA GLY A 115 -3.46 -7.96 27.77
C GLY A 115 -1.93 -8.09 27.93
N ARG A 116 -1.31 -9.15 27.40
CA ARG A 116 0.14 -9.37 27.44
C ARG A 116 0.71 -9.50 26.05
N VAL A 117 1.91 -8.95 25.85
CA VAL A 117 2.67 -9.11 24.61
C VAL A 117 3.03 -10.58 24.44
N VAL A 118 2.81 -11.10 23.24
CA VAL A 118 3.20 -12.46 22.84
C VAL A 118 4.33 -12.34 21.84
N THR A 119 5.44 -13.03 22.11
CA THR A 119 6.57 -13.14 21.17
C THR A 119 6.47 -14.49 20.47
N PRO A 120 6.56 -14.54 19.13
CA PRO A 120 6.59 -15.81 18.41
C PRO A 120 7.85 -16.60 18.79
N ASP A 121 7.73 -17.93 18.81
CA ASP A 121 8.90 -18.79 18.90
C ASP A 121 9.74 -18.67 17.60
N PRO A 122 11.06 -18.42 17.68
CA PRO A 122 11.88 -18.22 16.47
C PRO A 122 11.95 -19.45 15.55
N ASP A 123 11.94 -20.66 16.12
CA ASP A 123 12.04 -21.89 15.34
C ASP A 123 10.69 -22.18 14.66
N GLU A 124 9.57 -21.99 15.36
CA GLU A 124 8.22 -22.03 14.78
C GLU A 124 8.11 -21.03 13.61
N LEU A 125 8.57 -19.79 13.84
CA LEU A 125 8.54 -18.73 12.83
C LEU A 125 9.33 -19.14 11.59
N PHE A 126 10.57 -19.58 11.77
CA PHE A 126 11.43 -19.99 10.67
C PHE A 126 10.83 -21.16 9.86
N ASN A 127 10.38 -22.20 10.55
CA ASN A 127 9.86 -23.41 9.91
C ASN A 127 8.57 -23.11 9.12
N HIS A 128 7.61 -22.38 9.70
CA HIS A 128 6.37 -22.07 8.99
C HIS A 128 6.56 -21.07 7.84
N LEU A 129 7.54 -20.17 7.92
CA LEU A 129 7.90 -19.34 6.76
C LEU A 129 8.49 -20.20 5.62
N LEU A 130 9.22 -21.27 5.95
CA LEU A 130 9.72 -22.21 4.95
C LEU A 130 8.56 -23.02 4.34
N ASP A 131 7.61 -23.47 5.15
CA ASP A 131 6.39 -24.16 4.68
C ASP A 131 5.59 -23.28 3.71
N ILE A 132 5.41 -21.99 4.05
CA ILE A 132 4.76 -21.00 3.18
C ILE A 132 5.51 -20.88 1.85
N ARG A 133 6.84 -20.72 1.89
CA ARG A 133 7.66 -20.61 0.68
C ARG A 133 7.55 -21.87 -0.19
N GLN A 134 7.55 -23.05 0.43
CA GLN A 134 7.38 -24.32 -0.27
C GLN A 134 6.00 -24.39 -0.94
N ALA A 135 4.92 -24.12 -0.20
CA ALA A 135 3.56 -24.11 -0.72
C ALA A 135 3.39 -23.15 -1.91
N ILE A 136 3.95 -21.93 -1.80
CA ILE A 136 3.97 -20.95 -2.89
C ILE A 136 4.71 -21.54 -4.10
N SER A 137 5.91 -22.08 -3.91
CA SER A 137 6.70 -22.63 -5.02
C SER A 137 5.95 -23.72 -5.79
N THR A 138 5.20 -24.58 -5.08
CA THR A 138 4.42 -25.67 -5.68
C THR A 138 3.13 -25.18 -6.33
N HIS A 139 2.44 -24.19 -5.73
CA HIS A 139 1.04 -23.91 -6.07
C HIS A 139 0.76 -22.49 -6.61
N HIS A 140 1.74 -21.59 -6.70
CA HIS A 140 1.53 -20.17 -7.06
C HIS A 140 0.82 -19.93 -8.41
N GLN A 141 0.88 -20.88 -9.35
CA GLN A 141 0.18 -20.79 -10.64
C GLN A 141 -1.34 -21.01 -10.51
N SER A 142 -1.81 -21.56 -9.40
CA SER A 142 -3.24 -21.84 -9.18
C SER A 142 -3.97 -20.58 -8.70
N GLU A 143 -4.88 -20.06 -9.51
CA GLU A 143 -5.57 -18.80 -9.19
C GLU A 143 -6.60 -18.92 -8.07
N ASN A 144 -7.29 -20.05 -7.99
CA ASN A 144 -8.46 -20.26 -7.12
C ASN A 144 -8.25 -21.31 -6.02
N LEU A 145 -7.02 -21.79 -5.80
CA LEU A 145 -6.73 -22.80 -4.78
C LEU A 145 -6.69 -22.15 -3.39
N PRO A 146 -7.62 -22.46 -2.46
CA PRO A 146 -7.65 -21.85 -1.13
C PRO A 146 -6.44 -22.27 -0.29
N ILE A 147 -5.92 -21.38 0.55
CA ILE A 147 -4.77 -21.65 1.43
C ILE A 147 -5.08 -22.81 2.40
N GLU A 148 -6.30 -22.86 2.93
CA GLU A 148 -6.79 -23.93 3.81
C GLU A 148 -6.85 -25.33 3.19
N SER A 149 -6.76 -25.43 1.86
CA SER A 149 -6.66 -26.73 1.19
C SER A 149 -5.23 -27.29 1.15
N ILE A 150 -4.24 -26.49 1.57
CA ILE A 150 -2.80 -26.83 1.50
C ILE A 150 -2.24 -27.08 2.90
N PHE A 151 -2.62 -26.26 3.88
CA PHE A 151 -2.11 -26.35 5.24
C PHE A 151 -3.10 -27.05 6.17
N GLU A 152 -2.57 -27.83 7.11
CA GLU A 152 -3.35 -28.45 8.17
C GLU A 152 -3.93 -27.41 9.15
N PRO A 153 -5.06 -27.67 9.82
CA PRO A 153 -5.70 -26.72 10.74
C PRO A 153 -4.76 -26.09 11.78
N VAL A 154 -3.81 -26.87 12.32
CA VAL A 154 -2.85 -26.41 13.33
C VAL A 154 -1.96 -25.26 12.85
N PHE A 155 -1.69 -25.15 11.54
CA PHE A 155 -0.93 -24.04 10.98
C PHE A 155 -1.67 -22.70 11.18
N PHE A 156 -3.00 -22.71 11.10
CA PHE A 156 -3.80 -21.49 11.24
C PHE A 156 -3.91 -21.02 12.70
N ASP A 157 -3.54 -21.85 13.67
CA ASP A 157 -3.40 -21.50 15.08
C ASP A 157 -1.98 -21.00 15.44
N SER A 158 -1.05 -21.00 14.47
CA SER A 158 0.35 -20.60 14.67
C SER A 158 0.52 -19.08 14.80
N ARG A 159 1.57 -18.66 15.51
CA ARG A 159 1.94 -17.23 15.60
C ARG A 159 2.41 -16.70 14.25
N THR A 160 3.03 -17.55 13.44
CA THR A 160 3.44 -17.20 12.07
C THR A 160 2.24 -16.81 11.21
N TRP A 161 1.18 -17.61 11.22
CA TRP A 161 -0.03 -17.29 10.48
C TRP A 161 -0.69 -16.01 10.99
N GLU A 162 -0.80 -15.81 12.31
CA GLU A 162 -1.32 -14.56 12.88
C GLU A 162 -0.55 -13.32 12.39
N LEU A 163 0.78 -13.39 12.34
CA LEU A 163 1.63 -12.29 11.85
C LEU A 163 1.44 -12.01 10.37
N VAL A 164 1.53 -13.05 9.52
CA VAL A 164 1.43 -12.92 8.06
C VAL A 164 0.01 -12.49 7.65
N SER A 165 -1.01 -13.15 8.20
CA SER A 165 -2.40 -12.89 7.86
C SER A 165 -2.84 -11.49 8.27
N SER A 166 -2.49 -11.03 9.48
CA SER A 166 -2.86 -9.69 9.95
C SER A 166 -2.14 -8.56 9.21
N LEU A 167 -0.97 -8.82 8.62
CA LEU A 167 -0.25 -7.81 7.82
C LEU A 167 -1.02 -7.44 6.54
N PHE A 168 -1.66 -8.42 5.90
CA PHE A 168 -2.34 -8.25 4.62
C PHE A 168 -3.84 -8.56 4.65
N CYS A 169 -4.42 -8.74 5.84
CA CYS A 169 -5.80 -9.19 6.04
C CYS A 169 -6.13 -10.49 5.27
N LEU A 170 -5.19 -11.43 5.19
CA LEU A 170 -5.42 -12.71 4.54
C LEU A 170 -6.35 -13.59 5.39
N GLN A 171 -7.15 -14.40 4.72
CA GLN A 171 -8.06 -15.36 5.33
C GLN A 171 -7.77 -16.76 4.76
N PRO A 172 -8.05 -17.85 5.49
CA PRO A 172 -7.72 -19.21 5.02
C PRO A 172 -8.36 -19.59 3.68
N TRP A 173 -9.54 -19.04 3.36
CA TRP A 173 -10.23 -19.24 2.09
C TRP A 173 -9.70 -18.38 0.92
N HIS A 174 -8.78 -17.44 1.17
CA HIS A 174 -8.11 -16.71 0.09
C HIS A 174 -7.20 -17.63 -0.72
N SER A 175 -6.89 -17.24 -1.95
CA SER A 175 -6.08 -18.08 -2.82
C SER A 175 -4.60 -18.07 -2.46
N ILE A 176 -3.93 -19.19 -2.73
CA ILE A 176 -2.47 -19.32 -2.61
C ILE A 176 -1.72 -18.31 -3.48
N LYS A 177 -2.29 -17.90 -4.62
CA LYS A 177 -1.74 -16.82 -5.47
C LYS A 177 -1.70 -15.49 -4.73
N GLN A 178 -2.73 -15.16 -3.94
CA GLN A 178 -2.73 -13.94 -3.14
C GLN A 178 -1.70 -14.01 -2.00
N LEU A 179 -1.57 -15.16 -1.32
CA LEU A 179 -0.51 -15.39 -0.33
C LEU A 179 0.88 -15.23 -0.97
N ALA A 180 1.08 -15.77 -2.18
CA ALA A 180 2.34 -15.62 -2.92
C ALA A 180 2.69 -14.14 -3.19
N LEU A 181 1.73 -13.34 -3.65
CA LEU A 181 1.94 -11.91 -3.87
C LEU A 181 2.33 -11.19 -2.56
N CYS A 182 1.60 -11.45 -1.47
CA CYS A 182 1.88 -10.86 -0.17
C CYS A 182 3.25 -11.29 0.39
N PHE A 183 3.61 -12.56 0.23
CA PHE A 183 4.90 -13.08 0.70
C PHE A 183 6.06 -12.53 -0.11
N ASN A 184 5.90 -12.40 -1.43
CA ASN A 184 6.89 -11.73 -2.28
C ASN A 184 7.09 -10.27 -1.86
N LEU A 185 6.04 -9.56 -1.45
CA LEU A 185 6.18 -8.22 -0.88
C LEU A 185 6.99 -8.24 0.42
N ILE A 186 6.75 -9.19 1.33
CA ILE A 186 7.55 -9.34 2.55
C ILE A 186 9.04 -9.51 2.22
N GLU A 187 9.35 -10.44 1.31
CA GLU A 187 10.75 -10.75 0.95
C GLU A 187 11.41 -9.59 0.20
N HIS A 188 10.73 -9.03 -0.80
CA HIS A 188 11.25 -7.94 -1.61
C HIS A 188 11.48 -6.66 -0.80
N HIS A 189 10.55 -6.35 0.10
CA HIS A 189 10.62 -5.17 0.96
C HIS A 189 11.42 -5.39 2.24
N GLN A 190 11.95 -6.59 2.45
CA GLN A 190 12.67 -7.00 3.66
C GLN A 190 11.87 -6.67 4.94
N ILE A 191 10.56 -6.94 4.90
CA ILE A 191 9.67 -6.64 6.02
C ILE A 191 9.87 -7.69 7.11
N SER A 192 10.27 -7.25 8.29
CA SER A 192 10.23 -8.10 9.48
C SER A 192 8.78 -8.23 9.95
N ILE A 193 8.15 -9.38 9.76
CA ILE A 193 6.71 -9.55 10.02
C ILE A 193 6.31 -9.40 11.50
N ASP A 194 7.25 -9.65 12.41
CA ASP A 194 7.13 -9.56 13.86
C ASP A 194 7.35 -8.13 14.40
N THR A 195 8.17 -7.31 13.73
CA THR A 195 8.47 -5.93 14.16
C THR A 195 7.95 -4.86 13.21
N LEU A 196 7.45 -5.22 12.02
CA LEU A 196 7.07 -4.32 10.93
C LEU A 196 8.21 -3.42 10.42
N GLN A 197 9.47 -3.69 10.80
CA GLN A 197 10.63 -3.01 10.21
C GLN A 197 10.63 -3.22 8.70
N GLY A 198 11.13 -2.23 7.97
CA GLY A 198 11.07 -2.18 6.51
C GLY A 198 9.85 -1.44 5.97
N LEU A 199 8.79 -1.25 6.77
CA LEU A 199 7.67 -0.40 6.36
C LEU A 199 7.98 1.09 6.51
N GLU A 200 7.42 1.87 5.59
CA GLU A 200 7.43 3.32 5.57
C GLU A 200 6.03 3.89 5.74
N LYS A 201 5.98 5.13 6.22
CA LYS A 201 4.74 5.86 6.52
C LYS A 201 4.76 7.24 5.91
N THR A 202 3.57 7.77 5.63
CA THR A 202 3.38 9.19 5.38
C THR A 202 3.24 9.94 6.71
N ARG A 203 3.65 11.22 6.74
CA ARG A 203 3.53 12.05 7.94
C ARG A 203 2.07 12.27 8.35
N TYR A 204 1.21 12.44 7.37
CA TYR A 204 -0.24 12.54 7.52
C TYR A 204 -0.89 11.31 6.90
N ASN A 205 -2.23 11.26 6.90
CA ASN A 205 -2.94 10.22 6.19
C ASN A 205 -2.65 10.25 4.68
N GLN A 206 -3.00 9.16 4.00
CA GLN A 206 -2.73 9.02 2.57
C GLN A 206 -3.56 9.98 1.70
N PHE A 207 -4.71 10.48 2.18
CA PHE A 207 -5.43 11.52 1.45
C PHE A 207 -4.61 12.81 1.40
N ASP A 208 -4.23 13.32 2.56
CA ASP A 208 -3.54 14.59 2.75
C ASP A 208 -2.12 14.60 2.22
N THR A 209 -1.45 13.44 2.22
CA THR A 209 -0.09 13.30 1.69
C THR A 209 -0.09 12.95 0.21
N LEU A 210 -0.92 12.02 -0.27
CA LEU A 210 -0.83 11.50 -1.65
C LEU A 210 -1.92 12.07 -2.57
N ILE A 211 -3.18 12.08 -2.14
CA ILE A 211 -4.30 12.46 -3.01
C ILE A 211 -4.40 13.97 -3.18
N PHE A 212 -4.45 14.71 -2.07
CA PHE A 212 -4.73 16.14 -2.05
C PHE A 212 -3.68 16.94 -2.85
N PRO A 213 -2.36 16.73 -2.68
CA PRO A 213 -1.37 17.41 -3.50
C PRO A 213 -1.51 17.09 -5.00
N THR A 214 -1.84 15.85 -5.37
CA THR A 214 -2.01 15.47 -6.79
C THR A 214 -3.21 16.16 -7.43
N LEU A 215 -4.28 16.44 -6.68
CA LEU A 215 -5.45 17.17 -7.17
C LEU A 215 -5.15 18.66 -7.49
N LEU A 216 -4.04 19.21 -6.99
CA LEU A 216 -3.67 20.61 -7.20
C LEU A 216 -2.67 20.80 -8.34
N VAL A 217 -2.24 19.73 -9.00
CA VAL A 217 -1.33 19.81 -10.14
C VAL A 217 -2.12 20.23 -11.38
N ASN A 218 -1.65 21.29 -12.04
CA ASN A 218 -2.17 21.80 -13.31
C ASN A 218 -1.30 21.34 -14.48
#